data_AF-A0A137NPT8-F1
#
_entry.id   AF-A0A137NPT8-F1
#
_cell.length_a   1.000
_cell.length_b   1.000
_cell.length_c   1.000
_cell.angle_alpha   90.00
_cell.angle_beta   90.00
_cell.angle_gamma   90.00
#
_symmetry.space_group_name_H-M   'P 1'
#
loop_
_entity.id
_entity.type
_entity.pdbx_description
1 polymer ?
#
loop_
_entity_poly.entity_id
_entity_poly.type
_entity_poly.pdbx_seq_one_letter_code
_entity_poly.pdbx_strand_id
1 'polypeptide(L)'
;MLIDFGVCGLTGLILNSLVLCILVSKLKKRGAHTDVKISTFVASTDLLASMGILFRSIFTKFPYNVIKVHPGWCKFDGLITIILYCSGYTLGVMSVERYLLICFNIKVSIWFWLIVIISIYLVMIILTILSIASNLQVLTSTQVSCLYNSTSVGYYGILSTTI
;
A
#
# COMPACT_ATOMS: atom_id res chain seq x y z
N MET A 1 7.59 -17.12 -7.75
CA MET A 1 6.72 -16.27 -6.90
C MET A 1 7.41 -15.72 -5.67
N LEU A 2 7.88 -16.54 -4.71
CA LEU A 2 8.49 -16.02 -3.47
C LEU A 2 9.80 -15.25 -3.70
N ILE A 3 10.65 -15.76 -4.60
CA ILE A 3 11.90 -15.08 -5.00
C ILE A 3 11.56 -13.75 -5.67
N ASP A 4 10.54 -13.72 -6.53
CA ASP A 4 10.08 -12.51 -7.22
C ASP A 4 9.60 -11.45 -6.21
N PHE A 5 8.84 -11.84 -5.18
CA PHE A 5 8.47 -10.91 -4.10
C PHE A 5 9.69 -10.37 -3.35
N GLY A 6 10.68 -11.22 -3.07
CA GLY A 6 11.94 -10.79 -2.44
C GLY A 6 12.69 -9.78 -3.31
N VAL A 7 12.83 -10.06 -4.62
CA VAL A 7 13.50 -9.16 -5.57
C VAL A 7 12.73 -7.85 -5.73
N CYS A 8 11.40 -7.90 -5.88
CA CYS A 8 10.55 -6.70 -5.98
C CYS A 8 10.64 -5.85 -4.71
N GLY A 9 10.57 -6.47 -3.52
CA GLY A 9 10.65 -5.75 -2.27
C GLY A 9 12.04 -5.13 -2.03
N LEU A 10 13.13 -5.84 -2.37
CA LEU A 10 14.49 -5.29 -2.27
C LEU A 10 14.71 -4.13 -3.25
N THR A 11 14.30 -4.32 -4.51
CA THR A 11 14.42 -3.29 -5.54
C THR A 11 13.57 -2.06 -5.18
N GLY A 12 12.35 -2.28 -4.70
CA GLY A 12 11.46 -1.24 -4.21
C GLY A 12 12.07 -0.45 -3.05
N LEU A 13 12.68 -1.11 -2.07
CA LEU A 13 13.39 -0.42 -0.98
C LEU A 13 14.53 0.47 -1.48
N ILE A 14 15.38 -0.06 -2.37
CA ILE A 14 16.54 0.68 -2.89
C ILE A 14 16.06 1.90 -3.69
N LEU A 15 15.14 1.72 -4.63
CA LEU A 15 14.65 2.81 -5.48
C LEU A 15 13.86 3.84 -4.67
N ASN A 16 12.93 3.41 -3.81
CA ASN A 16 12.11 4.34 -3.03
C ASN A 16 12.92 5.10 -1.99
N SER A 17 13.94 4.49 -1.39
CA SER A 17 14.84 5.21 -0.46
C SER A 17 15.67 6.29 -1.17
N LEU A 18 16.18 6.02 -2.38
CA LEU A 18 16.88 7.01 -3.20
C LEU A 18 15.95 8.16 -3.60
N VAL A 19 14.75 7.86 -4.09
CA VAL A 19 13.74 8.85 -4.47
C VAL A 19 13.33 9.69 -3.26
N LEU A 20 13.08 9.06 -2.11
CA LEU A 20 12.71 9.75 -0.87
C LEU A 20 13.84 10.68 -0.40
N CYS A 21 15.10 10.28 -0.49
CA CYS A 21 16.25 11.13 -0.13
C CYS A 21 16.29 12.43 -0.95
N ILE A 22 16.07 12.32 -2.26
CA ILE A 22 16.02 13.47 -3.18
C ILE A 22 14.78 14.34 -2.90
N LEU A 23 13.62 13.71 -2.71
CA LEU A 23 12.36 14.41 -2.44
C LEU A 23 12.38 15.17 -1.11
N VAL A 24 12.90 14.57 -0.05
CA VAL A 24 13.06 15.23 1.26
C VAL A 24 13.99 16.43 1.14
N SER A 25 15.07 16.31 0.37
CA SER A 25 15.99 17.43 0.10
C SER A 25 15.31 18.57 -0.67
N LYS A 26 14.41 18.25 -1.60
CA LYS A 26 13.59 19.24 -2.32
C LYS A 26 12.47 19.83 -1.45
N LEU A 27 11.88 19.04 -0.56
CA LEU A 27 10.82 19.46 0.36
C LEU A 27 11.33 20.46 1.39
N LYS A 28 12.59 20.33 1.82
CA LYS A 28 13.25 21.29 2.73
C LYS A 28 13.41 22.70 2.14
N LYS A 29 13.34 22.86 0.81
CA LYS A 29 13.36 24.18 0.17
C LYS A 29 11.97 24.83 0.31
N ARG A 30 11.90 26.06 0.84
CA ARG A 30 10.63 26.81 0.96
C ARG A 30 9.94 26.93 -0.41
N GLY A 31 8.65 26.62 -0.46
CA GLY A 31 7.85 26.72 -1.70
C GLY A 31 7.75 25.43 -2.53
N ALA A 32 8.01 24.26 -1.96
CA ALA A 32 7.87 22.99 -2.68
C ALA A 32 6.47 22.82 -3.32
N HIS A 33 6.48 22.46 -4.61
CA HIS A 33 5.29 22.21 -5.43
C HIS A 33 4.40 21.12 -4.81
N THR A 34 3.11 21.19 -5.07
CA THR A 34 2.10 20.22 -4.61
C THR A 34 2.49 18.78 -4.93
N ASP A 35 2.89 18.55 -6.17
CA ASP A 35 3.38 17.25 -6.69
C ASP A 35 4.57 16.70 -5.88
N VAL A 36 5.49 17.54 -5.41
CA VAL A 36 6.64 17.09 -4.59
C VAL A 36 6.16 16.59 -3.22
N LYS A 37 5.17 17.24 -2.63
CA LYS A 37 4.62 16.85 -1.32
C LYS A 37 3.88 15.52 -1.40
N ILE A 38 3.01 15.37 -2.41
CA ILE A 38 2.25 14.13 -2.63
C ILE A 38 3.22 13.00 -3.00
N SER A 39 4.18 13.23 -3.90
CA SER A 39 5.20 12.24 -4.26
C SER A 39 6.06 11.80 -3.07
N THR A 40 6.36 12.71 -2.12
CA THR A 40 7.09 12.34 -0.89
C THR A 40 6.27 11.40 -0.02
N PHE A 41 4.96 11.67 0.13
CA PHE A 41 4.04 10.80 0.84
C PHE A 41 3.96 9.42 0.20
N VAL A 42 3.81 9.36 -1.14
CA VAL A 42 3.78 8.09 -1.88
C VAL A 42 5.09 7.31 -1.72
N ALA A 43 6.25 7.96 -1.91
CA ALA A 43 7.54 7.30 -1.73
C ALA A 43 7.73 6.73 -0.32
N SER A 44 7.19 7.39 0.72
CA SER A 44 7.22 6.86 2.08
C SER A 44 6.29 5.66 2.28
N THR A 45 5.10 5.66 1.68
CA THR A 45 4.17 4.52 1.76
C THR A 45 4.68 3.33 0.96
N ASP A 46 5.33 3.57 -0.17
CA ASP A 46 5.90 2.52 -1.02
C ASP A 46 7.10 1.85 -0.34
N LEU A 47 7.86 2.62 0.45
CA LEU A 47 8.93 2.07 1.28
C LEU A 47 8.36 1.12 2.33
N LEU A 48 7.29 1.51 3.03
CA LEU A 48 6.58 0.63 3.98
C LEU A 48 6.00 -0.61 3.30
N ALA A 49 5.38 -0.47 2.13
CA ALA A 49 4.87 -1.58 1.35
C ALA A 49 6.01 -2.55 0.95
N SER A 50 7.15 -2.03 0.51
CA SER A 50 8.33 -2.81 0.12
C SER A 50 8.91 -3.59 1.31
N MET A 51 8.96 -2.99 2.51
CA MET A 51 9.31 -3.69 3.75
C MET A 51 8.35 -4.84 4.04
N GLY A 52 7.05 -4.63 3.85
CA GLY A 52 6.03 -5.65 4.06
C GLY A 52 6.12 -6.82 3.07
N ILE A 53 6.40 -6.56 1.79
CA ILE A 53 6.61 -7.62 0.79
C ILE A 53 7.87 -8.43 1.11
N LEU A 54 8.96 -7.76 1.54
CA LEU A 54 10.17 -8.46 1.99
C LEU A 54 9.89 -9.34 3.20
N PHE A 55 9.18 -8.80 4.20
CA PHE A 55 8.72 -9.55 5.36
C PHE A 55 7.96 -10.82 4.91
N ARG A 56 6.97 -10.68 4.02
CA ARG A 56 6.23 -11.82 3.46
C ARG A 56 7.16 -12.85 2.81
N SER A 57 8.12 -12.42 1.99
CA SER A 57 9.02 -13.32 1.27
C SER A 57 9.94 -14.15 2.19
N ILE A 58 10.33 -13.59 3.33
CA ILE A 58 11.20 -14.25 4.31
C ILE A 58 10.37 -15.22 5.16
N PHE A 59 9.26 -14.75 5.75
CA PHE A 59 8.46 -15.52 6.72
C PHE A 59 7.65 -16.66 6.11
N THR A 60 7.44 -16.65 4.80
CA THR A 60 6.84 -17.78 4.08
C THR A 60 7.85 -18.86 3.71
N LYS A 61 9.15 -18.54 3.65
CA LYS A 61 10.21 -19.44 3.19
C LYS A 61 11.10 -19.99 4.31
N PHE A 62 11.46 -19.18 5.30
CA PHE A 62 12.36 -19.56 6.39
C PHE A 62 11.74 -19.28 7.75
N PRO A 63 11.79 -20.21 8.74
CA PRO A 63 12.27 -21.60 8.68
C PRO A 63 11.23 -22.61 8.13
N TYR A 64 9.96 -22.25 8.15
CA TYR A 64 8.83 -22.95 7.52
C TYR A 64 7.76 -21.90 7.20
N ASN A 65 6.64 -22.27 6.57
CA ASN A 65 5.59 -21.29 6.25
C ASN A 65 4.87 -20.80 7.52
N VAL A 66 5.40 -19.75 8.15
CA VAL A 66 4.91 -19.19 9.42
C VAL A 66 3.48 -18.67 9.28
N ILE A 67 3.14 -18.09 8.12
CA ILE A 67 1.81 -17.56 7.81
C ILE A 67 0.75 -18.68 7.88
N LYS A 68 1.10 -19.88 7.40
CA LYS A 68 0.21 -21.04 7.43
C LYS A 68 0.04 -21.63 8.83
N VAL A 69 1.11 -21.67 9.62
CA VAL A 69 1.12 -22.33 10.94
C VAL A 69 0.52 -21.44 12.03
N HIS A 70 0.71 -20.12 11.91
CA HIS A 70 0.32 -19.17 12.95
C HIS A 70 -0.66 -18.13 12.39
N PRO A 71 -1.97 -18.26 12.70
CA PRO A 71 -3.01 -17.41 12.12
C PRO A 71 -2.85 -15.92 12.47
N GLY A 72 -2.15 -15.57 13.57
CA GLY A 72 -1.83 -14.17 13.90
C GLY A 72 -0.99 -13.47 12.83
N TRP A 73 -0.02 -14.17 12.23
CA TRP A 73 0.81 -13.63 11.16
C TRP A 73 0.03 -13.44 9.86
N CYS A 74 -1.01 -14.25 9.63
CA CYS A 74 -1.95 -14.07 8.53
C CYS A 74 -2.75 -12.76 8.64
N LYS A 75 -3.12 -12.35 9.88
CA LYS A 75 -3.76 -11.05 10.13
C LYS A 75 -2.82 -9.88 9.82
N PHE A 76 -1.56 -10.02 10.22
CA PHE A 76 -0.52 -9.03 9.94
C PHE A 76 -0.23 -8.92 8.43
N ASP A 77 -0.22 -10.05 7.71
CA ASP A 77 -0.06 -10.06 6.26
C ASP A 77 -1.20 -9.34 5.53
N GLY A 78 -2.44 -9.47 6.02
CA GLY A 78 -3.59 -8.70 5.52
C GLY A 78 -3.39 -7.18 5.65
N LEU A 79 -2.84 -6.72 6.78
CA LEU A 79 -2.49 -5.30 7.00
C LEU A 79 -1.35 -4.83 6.08
N ILE A 80 -0.35 -5.68 5.82
CA ILE A 80 0.70 -5.32 4.84
C ILE A 80 0.10 -5.15 3.45
N THR A 81 -0.83 -6.04 3.07
CA THR A 81 -1.45 -6.02 1.75
C THR A 81 -2.26 -4.74 1.53
N ILE A 82 -2.97 -4.25 2.56
CA ILE A 82 -3.75 -3.00 2.42
C ILE A 82 -2.86 -1.80 2.15
N ILE A 83 -1.66 -1.73 2.74
CA ILE A 83 -0.70 -0.64 2.51
C ILE A 83 -0.26 -0.61 1.04
N LEU A 84 -0.08 -1.79 0.43
CA LEU A 84 0.27 -1.91 -0.99
C LEU A 84 -0.85 -1.41 -1.91
N TYR A 85 -2.11 -1.75 -1.62
CA TYR A 85 -3.24 -1.25 -2.39
C TYR A 85 -3.46 0.25 -2.21
N CYS A 86 -3.33 0.74 -0.97
CA CYS A 86 -3.36 2.15 -0.65
C CYS A 86 -2.33 2.95 -1.48
N SER A 87 -1.10 2.46 -1.59
CA SER A 87 -0.08 3.03 -2.50
C SER A 87 -0.59 3.11 -3.95
N GLY A 88 -1.16 2.02 -4.46
CA GLY A 88 -1.78 1.99 -5.80
C GLY A 88 -2.84 3.06 -6.01
N TYR A 89 -3.74 3.25 -5.05
CA TYR A 89 -4.75 4.32 -5.11
C TYR A 89 -4.12 5.72 -5.08
N THR A 90 -3.05 5.95 -4.30
CA THR A 90 -2.37 7.26 -4.32
C THR A 90 -1.70 7.56 -5.65
N LEU A 91 -1.13 6.54 -6.32
CA LEU A 91 -0.61 6.67 -7.68
C LEU A 91 -1.72 7.04 -8.66
N GLY A 92 -2.90 6.42 -8.52
CA GLY A 92 -4.12 6.79 -9.24
C GLY A 92 -4.49 8.26 -9.03
N VAL A 93 -4.55 8.74 -7.79
CA VAL A 93 -4.84 10.14 -7.47
C VAL A 93 -3.81 11.10 -8.10
N MET A 94 -2.52 10.79 -8.04
CA MET A 94 -1.48 11.59 -8.71
C MET A 94 -1.65 11.63 -10.23
N SER A 95 -2.09 10.53 -10.85
CA SER A 95 -2.36 10.51 -12.29
C SER A 95 -3.50 11.45 -12.67
N VAL A 96 -4.56 11.51 -11.85
CA VAL A 96 -5.70 12.42 -12.04
C VAL A 96 -5.28 13.87 -11.82
N GLU A 97 -4.48 14.16 -10.78
CA GLU A 97 -3.93 15.50 -10.54
C GLU A 97 -3.17 16.00 -11.78
N ARG A 98 -2.24 15.19 -12.30
CA ARG A 98 -1.44 15.54 -13.48
C ARG A 98 -2.31 15.72 -14.72
N TYR A 99 -3.33 14.88 -14.90
CA TYR A 99 -4.27 15.00 -16.00
C TYR A 99 -5.05 16.32 -15.96
N LEU A 100 -5.59 16.71 -14.80
CA LEU A 100 -6.32 17.98 -14.64
C LEU A 100 -5.43 19.19 -14.87
N LEU A 101 -4.17 19.13 -14.41
CA LEU A 101 -3.22 20.21 -14.57
C LEU A 101 -2.75 20.37 -16.03
N ILE A 102 -2.57 19.28 -16.77
CA ILE A 102 -2.08 19.32 -18.16
C ILE A 102 -3.20 19.58 -19.15
N CYS A 103 -4.31 18.83 -19.07
CA CYS A 103 -5.38 18.88 -20.07
C CYS A 103 -6.35 20.05 -19.83
N PHE A 104 -6.58 20.42 -18.58
CA PHE A 104 -7.55 21.46 -18.22
C PHE A 104 -6.90 22.70 -17.58
N ASN A 105 -5.60 22.67 -17.26
CA ASN A 105 -4.88 23.74 -16.55
C ASN A 105 -5.54 24.14 -15.21
N ILE A 106 -6.26 23.21 -14.58
CA ILE A 106 -6.95 23.44 -13.30
C ILE A 106 -5.98 23.13 -12.17
N LYS A 107 -5.63 24.15 -11.37
CA LYS A 107 -4.80 24.01 -10.16
C LYS A 107 -5.68 23.87 -8.93
N VAL A 108 -5.85 22.63 -8.47
CA VAL A 108 -6.58 22.33 -7.23
C VAL A 108 -5.64 22.45 -6.02
N SER A 109 -6.19 22.81 -4.85
CA SER A 109 -5.42 22.93 -3.62
C SER A 109 -4.89 21.56 -3.14
N ILE A 110 -3.75 21.56 -2.44
CA ILE A 110 -3.18 20.32 -1.86
C ILE A 110 -4.12 19.65 -0.86
N TRP A 111 -4.87 20.45 -0.10
CA TRP A 111 -5.75 19.96 0.95
C TRP A 111 -6.84 19.07 0.38
N PHE A 112 -7.37 19.42 -0.80
CA PHE A 112 -8.33 18.58 -1.49
C PHE A 112 -7.75 17.19 -1.78
N TRP A 113 -6.56 17.12 -2.39
CA TRP A 113 -5.91 15.85 -2.71
C TRP A 113 -5.56 15.02 -1.47
N LEU A 114 -5.05 15.66 -0.41
CA LEU A 114 -4.78 14.99 0.85
C LEU A 114 -6.04 14.44 1.50
N ILE A 115 -7.16 15.17 1.47
CA ILE A 115 -8.45 14.69 1.99
C ILE A 115 -8.92 13.46 1.21
N VAL A 116 -8.81 13.46 -0.12
CA VAL A 116 -9.17 12.31 -0.96
C VAL A 116 -8.32 11.08 -0.59
N ILE A 117 -7.00 11.24 -0.50
CA ILE A 117 -6.08 10.15 -0.13
C ILE A 117 -6.39 9.60 1.26
N ILE A 118 -6.54 10.48 2.26
CA ILE A 118 -6.84 10.09 3.64
C ILE A 118 -8.19 9.39 3.74
N SER A 119 -9.21 9.87 3.00
CA SER A 119 -10.53 9.25 2.95
C SER A 119 -10.46 7.81 2.42
N ILE A 120 -9.74 7.60 1.30
CA ILE A 120 -9.54 6.25 0.75
C ILE A 120 -8.82 5.36 1.77
N TYR A 121 -7.76 5.85 2.41
CA TYR A 121 -7.00 5.09 3.40
C TYR A 121 -7.86 4.70 4.59
N LEU A 122 -8.68 5.63 5.10
CA LEU A 122 -9.60 5.37 6.20
C LEU A 122 -10.59 4.27 5.88
N VAL A 123 -11.23 4.33 4.71
CA VAL A 123 -12.19 3.30 4.28
C VAL A 123 -11.51 1.93 4.21
N MET A 124 -10.34 1.85 3.58
CA MET A 124 -9.57 0.61 3.44
C MET A 124 -9.13 0.01 4.79
N ILE A 125 -8.64 0.87 5.70
CA ILE A 125 -8.22 0.45 7.04
C ILE A 125 -9.42 -0.01 7.87
N ILE A 126 -10.56 0.70 7.82
CA ILE A 126 -11.77 0.31 8.55
C ILE A 126 -12.27 -1.05 8.07
N LEU A 127 -12.39 -1.26 6.76
CA LEU A 127 -12.83 -2.54 6.18
C LEU A 127 -11.88 -3.68 6.56
N THR A 128 -10.58 -3.40 6.57
CA THR A 128 -9.55 -4.36 7.01
C THR A 128 -9.69 -4.70 8.49
N ILE A 129 -9.82 -3.71 9.38
CA ILE A 129 -9.97 -3.95 10.82
C ILE A 129 -11.25 -4.75 11.11
N LEU A 130 -12.37 -4.43 10.45
CA LEU A 130 -13.62 -5.19 10.60
C LEU A 130 -13.46 -6.63 10.11
N SER A 131 -12.83 -6.83 8.95
CA SER A 131 -12.52 -8.16 8.42
C SER A 131 -11.59 -8.93 9.36
N ILE A 132 -10.67 -8.23 10.04
CA ILE A 132 -9.76 -8.80 11.01
C ILE A 132 -10.48 -9.25 12.29
N ALA A 133 -11.38 -8.39 12.79
CA ALA A 133 -12.20 -8.65 13.97
C ALA A 133 -13.13 -9.86 13.77
N SER A 134 -13.66 -10.03 12.55
CA SER A 134 -14.52 -11.17 12.19
C SER A 134 -13.74 -12.47 11.86
N ASN A 135 -12.41 -12.49 12.01
CA ASN A 135 -11.55 -13.64 11.68
C ASN A 135 -11.76 -14.19 10.26
N LEU A 136 -12.00 -13.30 9.29
CA LEU A 136 -12.29 -13.69 7.90
C LEU A 136 -11.03 -13.91 7.06
N GLN A 137 -9.84 -14.03 7.67
CA GLN A 137 -8.60 -14.23 6.91
C GLN A 137 -8.49 -15.68 6.45
N VAL A 138 -8.28 -15.87 5.16
CA VAL A 138 -8.10 -17.17 4.52
C VAL A 138 -6.78 -17.16 3.75
N LEU A 139 -6.04 -18.26 3.86
CA LEU A 139 -4.81 -18.44 3.11
C LEU A 139 -5.15 -18.59 1.63
N THR A 140 -4.41 -17.91 0.76
CA THR A 140 -4.61 -18.03 -0.68
C THR A 140 -4.23 -19.43 -1.19
N SER A 141 -4.73 -19.80 -2.38
CA SER A 141 -4.43 -21.10 -2.99
C SER A 141 -2.93 -21.35 -3.17
N THR A 142 -2.16 -20.28 -3.35
CA THR A 142 -0.70 -20.30 -3.47
C THR A 142 0.02 -20.43 -2.13
N GLN A 143 -0.71 -20.36 -1.00
CA GLN A 143 -0.20 -20.48 0.38
C GLN A 143 0.88 -19.46 0.77
N VAL A 144 1.06 -18.39 0.00
CA VAL A 144 2.11 -17.37 0.21
C VAL A 144 1.57 -16.04 0.70
N SER A 145 0.24 -15.87 0.74
CA SER A 145 -0.41 -14.65 1.20
C SER A 145 -1.74 -14.97 1.88
N CYS A 146 -2.24 -13.99 2.63
CA CYS A 146 -3.56 -14.03 3.21
C CYS A 146 -4.49 -13.02 2.54
N LEU A 147 -5.71 -13.47 2.23
CA LEU A 147 -6.80 -12.64 1.73
C LEU A 147 -8.01 -12.78 2.65
N TYR A 148 -8.99 -11.91 2.47
CA TYR A 148 -10.27 -12.03 3.17
C TYR A 148 -11.15 -13.06 2.45
N ASN A 149 -11.99 -13.76 3.20
CA ASN A 149 -13.05 -14.60 2.66
C ASN A 149 -14.13 -13.71 2.04
N SER A 150 -14.78 -14.15 0.96
CA SER A 150 -15.84 -13.41 0.27
C SER A 150 -17.19 -13.40 1.02
N THR A 151 -17.16 -13.59 2.34
CA THR A 151 -18.35 -13.64 3.19
C THR A 151 -18.50 -12.33 3.96
N SER A 152 -19.70 -11.75 3.94
CA SER A 152 -20.05 -10.54 4.71
C SER A 152 -19.09 -9.36 4.45
N VAL A 153 -18.46 -8.83 5.50
CA VAL A 153 -17.55 -7.66 5.40
C VAL A 153 -16.32 -7.95 4.54
N GLY A 154 -15.89 -9.22 4.48
CA GLY A 154 -14.74 -9.62 3.67
C GLY A 154 -14.99 -9.48 2.16
N TYR A 155 -16.24 -9.55 1.69
CA TYR A 155 -16.58 -9.25 0.28
C TYR A 155 -16.23 -7.81 -0.09
N TYR A 156 -16.60 -6.85 0.76
CA TYR A 156 -16.29 -5.43 0.54
C TYR A 156 -14.78 -5.17 0.62
N GLY A 157 -14.06 -5.86 1.50
CA GLY A 157 -12.60 -5.80 1.58
C GLY A 157 -11.89 -6.39 0.35
N ILE A 158 -12.43 -7.45 -0.26
CA ILE A 158 -11.92 -7.98 -1.54
C ILE A 158 -12.22 -6.99 -2.66
N LEU A 159 -13.47 -6.53 -2.76
CA LEU A 159 -13.89 -5.60 -3.81
C LEU A 159 -13.03 -4.33 -3.81
N SER A 160 -12.75 -3.78 -2.62
CA SER A 160 -11.90 -2.60 -2.45
C SER A 160 -10.41 -2.86 -2.69
N THR A 161 -10.00 -4.11 -2.90
CA THR A 161 -8.61 -4.46 -3.20
C THR A 161 -8.40 -4.97 -4.62
N THR A 162 -9.48 -5.29 -5.34
CA THR A 162 -9.46 -5.83 -6.72
C THR A 162 -9.99 -4.88 -7.79
N ILE A 163 -10.60 -3.74 -7.43
CA ILE A 163 -11.01 -2.67 -8.36
C ILE A 163 -9.89 -1.63 -8.47
#